data_AF-A0A9E5VNP7-F1
#
_entry.id   AF-A0A9E5VNP7-F1
#
_cell.length_a   1.000
_cell.length_b   1.000
_cell.length_c   1.000
_cell.angle_alpha   90.00
_cell.angle_beta   90.00
_cell.angle_gamma   90.00
#
_symmetry.space_group_name_H-M   'P 1'
#
loop_
_entity.id
_entity.type
_entity.pdbx_description
1 polymer ?
#
loop_
_entity_poly.entity_id
_entity_poly.type
_entity_poly.pdbx_seq_one_letter_code
_entity_poly.pdbx_strand_id
1 'polypeptide(L)'
;GIASQTPPRGQEVLAAVRTSGGTFITVEEKEILAGIRDLAERGLYVEPTAATVAAALKKLIASDELPNGHRIVAVLTGSGLKATDKLQELT
;
A
#
# COMPACT_ATOMS: atom_id res chain seq x y z
N GLY A 1 -1.93 7.96 -10.28
CA GLY A 1 -1.09 6.81 -9.87
C GLY A 1 -0.04 7.29 -8.89
N ILE A 2 0.57 6.38 -8.14
CA ILE A 2 1.62 6.74 -7.14
C ILE A 2 3.04 6.56 -7.67
N ALA A 3 3.21 5.98 -8.86
CA ALA A 3 4.50 5.90 -9.54
C ALA A 3 4.87 7.28 -10.12
N SER A 4 6.03 7.81 -9.74
CA SER A 4 6.57 9.06 -10.25
C SER A 4 8.09 8.97 -10.34
N GLN A 5 8.65 9.30 -11.50
CA GLN A 5 10.11 9.34 -11.69
C GLN A 5 10.74 10.51 -10.92
N THR A 6 10.02 11.61 -10.76
CA THR A 6 10.51 12.83 -10.11
C THR A 6 9.48 13.31 -9.09
N PRO A 7 9.35 12.63 -7.92
CA PRO A 7 8.38 13.01 -6.91
C PRO A 7 8.75 14.38 -6.29
N PRO A 8 7.78 15.32 -6.19
CA PRO A 8 8.06 16.70 -5.77
C PRO A 8 8.65 16.80 -4.37
N ARG A 9 8.37 15.81 -3.50
CA ARG A 9 8.84 15.75 -2.10
C ARG A 9 9.81 14.58 -1.86
N GLY A 10 10.51 14.11 -2.90
CA GLY A 10 11.38 12.93 -2.82
C GLY A 10 12.46 13.02 -1.73
N GLN A 11 13.09 14.20 -1.58
CA GLN A 11 14.12 14.40 -0.55
C GLN A 11 13.56 14.31 0.87
N GLU A 12 12.35 14.83 1.11
CA GLU A 12 11.69 14.80 2.40
C GLU A 12 11.29 13.37 2.78
N VAL A 13 10.79 12.59 1.81
CA VAL A 13 10.48 11.17 2.01
C VAL A 13 11.74 10.37 2.36
N LEU A 14 12.83 10.57 1.62
CA LEU A 14 14.11 9.94 1.90
C LEU A 14 14.66 10.31 3.29
N ALA A 15 14.53 11.57 3.70
CA ALA A 15 14.93 12.01 5.03
C ALA A 15 14.07 11.37 6.12
N ALA A 16 12.75 11.34 5.96
CA ALA A 16 11.83 10.73 6.92
C ALA A 16 12.11 9.24 7.13
N VAL A 17 12.31 8.49 6.05
CA VAL A 17 12.62 7.05 6.12
C VAL A 17 13.96 6.80 6.82
N ARG A 18 15.00 7.60 6.52
CA ARG A 18 16.30 7.48 7.22
C ARG A 18 16.20 7.79 8.71
N THR A 19 15.52 8.88 9.07
CA THR A 19 15.38 9.31 10.47
C THR A 19 14.56 8.32 11.30
N SER A 20 13.54 7.67 10.71
CA SER A 20 12.74 6.66 11.39
C SER A 20 13.38 5.27 11.45
N GLY A 21 14.51 5.05 10.75
CA GLY A 21 15.06 3.71 10.53
C GLY A 21 14.16 2.81 9.69
N GLY A 22 13.27 3.41 8.89
CA GLY A 22 12.32 2.69 8.05
C GLY A 22 12.96 2.13 6.77
N THR A 23 12.12 1.55 5.93
CA THR A 23 12.53 1.00 4.63
C THR A 23 11.54 1.35 3.53
N PHE A 24 11.93 1.10 2.28
CA PHE A 24 11.05 1.13 1.12
C PHE A 24 10.77 -0.31 0.68
N ILE A 25 9.53 -0.56 0.25
CA ILE A 25 9.12 -1.82 -0.34
C ILE A 25 8.40 -1.56 -1.65
N THR A 26 8.68 -2.39 -2.65
CA THR A 26 8.02 -2.34 -3.95
C THR A 26 6.87 -3.35 -3.99
N VAL A 27 5.81 -2.98 -4.73
CA VAL A 27 4.66 -3.83 -4.98
C VAL A 27 4.40 -3.89 -6.48
N GLU A 28 4.14 -5.09 -6.98
CA GLU A 28 3.77 -5.35 -8.36
C GLU A 28 2.27 -5.16 -8.56
N GLU A 29 1.83 -4.83 -9.77
CA GLU A 29 0.41 -4.59 -10.07
C GLU A 29 -0.50 -5.77 -9.65
N LYS A 30 -0.06 -7.01 -9.87
CA LYS A 30 -0.78 -8.22 -9.44
C LYS A 30 -0.96 -8.31 -7.91
N GLU A 31 0.00 -7.78 -7.15
CA GLU A 31 -0.05 -7.76 -5.69
C GLU A 31 -1.04 -6.69 -5.22
N ILE A 32 -1.15 -5.57 -5.93
CA ILE A 32 -2.16 -4.53 -5.69
C ILE A 32 -3.57 -5.13 -5.81
N LEU A 33 -3.84 -5.90 -6.88
CA LEU A 33 -5.14 -6.56 -7.05
C LEU A 33 -5.48 -7.53 -5.92
N ALA A 34 -4.48 -8.30 -5.47
CA ALA A 34 -4.65 -9.17 -4.31
C ALA A 34 -4.94 -8.37 -3.03
N GLY A 35 -4.28 -7.21 -2.85
CA GLY A 35 -4.52 -6.29 -1.74
C GLY A 35 -5.93 -5.67 -1.76
N ILE A 36 -6.45 -5.31 -2.94
CA ILE A 36 -7.83 -4.82 -3.09
C ILE A 36 -8.82 -5.89 -2.61
N ARG A 37 -8.64 -7.15 -3.06
CA ARG A 37 -9.51 -8.27 -2.67
C ARG A 37 -9.46 -8.56 -1.17
N ASP A 38 -8.26 -8.63 -0.58
CA ASP A 38 -8.11 -8.86 0.88
C ASP A 38 -8.77 -7.74 1.71
N LEU A 39 -8.65 -6.48 1.30
CA LEU A 39 -9.32 -5.37 1.98
C LEU A 39 -10.85 -5.42 1.80
N ALA A 40 -11.33 -5.76 0.60
CA ALA A 40 -12.75 -5.86 0.31
C ALA A 40 -13.42 -7.00 1.10
N GLU A 41 -12.77 -8.15 1.24
CA GLU A 41 -13.22 -9.27 2.10
C GLU A 41 -13.37 -8.87 3.57
N ARG A 42 -12.66 -7.82 3.99
CA ARG A 42 -12.75 -7.22 5.34
C ARG A 42 -13.72 -6.04 5.43
N GLY A 43 -14.47 -5.76 4.37
CA GLY A 43 -15.43 -4.65 4.30
C GLY A 43 -14.82 -3.28 4.01
N LEU A 44 -13.57 -3.21 3.54
CA LEU A 44 -12.87 -1.97 3.24
C LEU A 44 -12.80 -1.73 1.72
N TYR A 45 -13.60 -0.78 1.25
CA TYR A 45 -13.65 -0.41 -0.17
C TYR A 45 -12.67 0.74 -0.50
N VAL A 46 -11.53 0.40 -1.11
CA VAL A 46 -10.41 1.32 -1.36
C VAL A 46 -10.09 1.45 -2.85
N GLU A 47 -9.48 2.57 -3.25
CA GLU A 47 -8.92 2.71 -4.60
C GLU A 47 -7.63 1.89 -4.76
N PRO A 48 -7.22 1.53 -6.00
CA PRO A 48 -6.04 0.67 -6.22
C PRO A 48 -4.77 1.15 -5.54
N THR A 49 -4.47 2.45 -5.60
CA THR A 49 -3.27 3.02 -4.99
C THR A 49 -3.27 2.96 -3.47
N ALA A 50 -4.43 3.01 -2.83
CA ALA A 50 -4.57 2.84 -1.39
C ALA A 50 -4.42 1.37 -0.95
N ALA A 51 -4.70 0.40 -1.83
CA ALA A 51 -4.51 -1.02 -1.55
C ALA A 51 -3.03 -1.48 -1.54
N THR A 52 -2.11 -0.66 -2.05
CA THR A 52 -0.67 -0.98 -2.06
C THR A 52 -0.10 -1.28 -0.67
N VAL A 53 -0.63 -0.66 0.38
CA VAL A 53 -0.19 -0.91 1.76
C VAL A 53 -0.55 -2.32 2.24
N ALA A 54 -1.70 -2.87 1.81
CA ALA A 54 -2.08 -4.25 2.15
C ALA A 54 -1.19 -5.27 1.45
N ALA A 55 -0.89 -5.02 0.16
CA ALA A 55 0.05 -5.83 -0.61
C ALA A 55 1.46 -5.84 0.02
N ALA A 56 1.98 -4.66 0.37
CA ALA A 56 3.27 -4.51 1.05
C ALA A 56 3.29 -5.21 2.41
N LEU A 57 2.23 -5.05 3.21
CA LEU A 57 2.12 -5.69 4.52
C LEU A 57 2.15 -7.21 4.41
N LYS A 58 1.44 -7.79 3.43
CA LYS A 58 1.45 -9.23 3.18
C LYS A 58 2.85 -9.75 2.86
N LYS A 59 3.65 -9.00 2.08
CA LYS A 59 5.05 -9.36 1.77
C LYS A 59 5.92 -9.32 3.02
N LEU A 60 5.84 -8.24 3.80
CA LEU A 60 6.63 -8.06 5.02
C LEU A 60 6.30 -9.09 6.11
N ILE A 61 5.03 -9.50 6.23
CA ILE A 61 4.62 -10.61 7.11
C ILE A 61 5.21 -11.92 6.61
N ALA A 62 5.15 -12.19 5.30
CA ALA A 62 5.66 -13.43 4.72
C ALA A 62 7.18 -13.57 4.79
N SER A 63 7.92 -12.45 4.83
CA SER A 63 9.38 -12.44 4.97
C SER A 63 9.88 -12.39 6.42
N ASP A 64 8.97 -12.39 7.42
CA ASP A 64 9.30 -12.28 8.85
C ASP A 64 10.14 -11.03 9.18
N GLU A 65 10.00 -9.97 8.37
CA GLU A 65 10.71 -8.70 8.54
C GLU A 65 10.01 -7.75 9.53
N LEU A 66 8.81 -8.11 9.98
CA LEU A 66 8.06 -7.33 10.97
C LEU A 66 8.34 -7.84 12.38
N PRO A 67 8.73 -6.96 13.31
CA PRO A 67 8.98 -7.39 14.68
C PRO A 67 7.69 -7.89 15.33
N ASN A 68 7.77 -9.07 15.95
CA ASN A 68 6.66 -9.71 16.63
C ASN A 68 6.08 -8.84 17.75
N GLY A 69 4.75 -8.80 17.87
CA GLY A 69 4.05 -8.11 18.95
C GLY A 69 3.86 -6.59 18.78
N HIS A 70 4.26 -6.02 17.64
CA HIS A 70 4.03 -4.60 17.37
C HIS A 70 2.62 -4.31 16.82
N ARG A 71 2.09 -3.15 17.20
CA ARG A 71 0.87 -2.59 16.59
C ARG A 71 1.24 -1.92 15.27
N ILE A 72 0.65 -2.41 14.19
CA ILE A 72 0.84 -1.87 12.83
C ILE A 72 -0.35 -0.99 12.48
N VAL A 73 -0.08 0.18 11.88
CA VAL A 73 -1.10 1.07 11.33
C VAL A 73 -0.90 1.16 9.82
N ALA A 74 -1.87 0.66 9.06
CA ALA A 74 -1.91 0.79 7.60
C ALA A 74 -2.75 2.02 7.21
N VAL A 75 -2.17 2.96 6.47
CA VAL A 75 -2.85 4.19 6.06
C VAL A 75 -3.52 3.97 4.70
N LEU A 76 -4.85 3.93 4.68
CA LEU A 76 -5.65 3.83 3.47
C LEU A 76 -6.02 5.24 2.98
N THR A 77 -5.30 5.72 1.97
CA THR A 77 -5.33 7.14 1.56
C THR A 77 -6.49 7.51 0.63
N GLY A 78 -7.21 6.53 0.09
CA GLY A 78 -8.27 6.75 -0.89
C GLY A 78 -9.39 5.72 -0.85
N SER A 79 -10.62 6.20 -0.96
CA SER A 79 -11.84 5.38 -1.05
C SER A 79 -12.02 4.84 -2.46
N GLY A 80 -12.55 3.62 -2.57
CA GLY A 80 -12.90 3.00 -3.85
C GLY A 80 -13.94 3.80 -4.64
N LEU A 81 -14.73 4.67 -3.98
CA LEU A 81 -15.70 5.55 -4.64
C LEU A 81 -15.05 6.51 -5.66
N LYS A 82 -13.75 6.79 -5.53
CA LYS A 82 -13.00 7.62 -6.49
C LYS A 82 -12.62 6.88 -7.77
N ALA A 83 -12.72 5.55 -7.77
CA ALA A 83 -12.18 4.68 -8.80
C ALA A 83 -13.13 3.54 -9.16
N THR A 84 -14.44 3.72 -8.95
CA THR A 84 -15.46 2.67 -9.16
C THR A 84 -15.38 2.07 -10.55
N ASP A 85 -15.28 2.89 -11.61
CA ASP A 85 -15.18 2.43 -12.99
C ASP A 85 -13.97 1.50 -13.19
N LYS A 86 -12.82 1.88 -12.63
CA LYS A 86 -11.58 1.08 -12.70
C LYS A 86 -11.68 -0.21 -11.90
N LEU A 87 -12.43 -0.20 -10.79
CA LEU A 87 -12.60 -1.38 -9.94
C LEU A 87 -13.55 -2.40 -10.60
N GLN A 88 -14.54 -1.94 -11.38
CA GLN A 88 -15.42 -2.83 -12.14
C GLN A 88 -14.63 -3.69 -13.15
N GLU A 89 -13.64 -3.11 -13.82
CA GLU A 89 -12.76 -3.80 -14.77
C GLU A 89 -11.82 -4.84 -14.13
N LEU A 90 -11.72 -4.85 -12.79
CA LEU A 90 -10.83 -5.74 -12.01
C LEU A 90 -11.56 -6.93 -11.37
N THR A 91 -12.88 -6.98 -11.54
CA THR A 91 -13.79 -8.07 -11.11
C THR A 91 -14.03 -9.04 -12.24
#